data_AF-A0A2S5AZG4-F1
#
_entry.id   AF-A0A2S5AZG4-F1
#
_cell.length_a   1.000
_cell.length_b   1.000
_cell.length_c   1.000
_cell.angle_alpha   90.00
_cell.angle_beta   90.00
_cell.angle_gamma   90.00
#
_symmetry.space_group_name_H-M   'P 1'
#
loop_
_entity.id
_entity.type
_entity.pdbx_description
1 polymer ?
#
loop_
_entity_poly.entity_id
_entity_poly.type
_entity_poly.pdbx_seq_one_letter_code
_entity_poly.pdbx_strand_id
1 'polypeptide(L)'
;MPGEGARQLLLQGGDVEDPAASACESFDEHHGHHFHPQTVTRIITRIQALALELLPIEVDLDEIRSPTSSIITSDVVDAFGQIAGDFAPAVPFALLEARRFFARQAASNPADSDENHCRKVACEAIARRIVHRTPMHEQYALLSKRFTRIESDGDESMPASALETAIDQRATFFLSSNEAQRCVFAVWRGLLVQDQQENGNIEYQLFKIKPEQQSFWWHFDPQRIAVPRYQFFFRVGLWIVFLVCYTLAIQTPDRGFGPEDIILYLQLLGYLVEDFVK
;
A
#
# COMPACT_ATOMS: atom_id res chain seq x y z
N MET A 1 -5.19 -73.66 -32.04
CA MET A 1 -5.78 -73.62 -30.68
C MET A 1 -4.66 -73.90 -29.70
N PRO A 2 -4.41 -73.14 -28.61
CA PRO A 2 -4.73 -71.75 -28.23
C PRO A 2 -3.42 -70.91 -28.09
N GLY A 3 -3.53 -69.61 -27.79
CA GLY A 3 -2.38 -68.72 -27.63
C GLY A 3 -2.73 -67.47 -26.83
N GLU A 4 -3.27 -67.67 -25.62
CA GLU A 4 -3.32 -66.67 -24.55
C GLU A 4 -2.01 -66.78 -23.75
N GLY A 5 -1.23 -65.69 -23.67
CA GLY A 5 0.01 -65.69 -22.88
C GLY A 5 1.05 -64.63 -23.20
N ALA A 6 0.74 -63.60 -23.99
CA ALA A 6 1.75 -62.60 -24.40
C ALA A 6 1.25 -61.14 -24.36
N ARG A 7 0.46 -60.77 -23.34
CA ARG A 7 0.02 -59.36 -23.13
C ARG A 7 0.05 -58.87 -21.68
N GLN A 8 0.92 -59.44 -20.83
CA GLN A 8 0.94 -59.11 -19.40
C GLN A 8 2.34 -58.82 -18.82
N LEU A 9 3.30 -58.36 -19.63
CA LEU A 9 4.69 -58.14 -19.18
C LEU A 9 5.30 -56.82 -19.68
N LEU A 10 4.58 -55.70 -19.63
CA LEU A 10 5.17 -54.38 -19.94
C LEU A 10 4.59 -53.18 -19.16
N LEU A 11 4.12 -53.38 -17.93
CA LEU A 11 3.79 -52.28 -17.00
C LEU A 11 4.14 -52.67 -15.56
N GLN A 12 5.43 -52.92 -15.31
CA GLN A 12 5.95 -53.05 -13.95
C GLN A 12 7.36 -52.44 -13.89
N GLY A 13 7.39 -51.11 -13.90
CA GLY A 13 8.45 -50.28 -13.33
C GLY A 13 7.68 -49.17 -12.63
N GLY A 14 7.63 -49.12 -11.30
CA GLY A 14 8.80 -48.97 -10.45
C GLY A 14 8.83 -47.50 -10.09
N ASP A 15 7.93 -47.10 -9.18
CA ASP A 15 7.82 -45.73 -8.67
C ASP A 15 9.09 -45.43 -7.86
N VAL A 16 10.08 -44.84 -8.53
CA VAL A 16 11.18 -44.16 -7.88
C VAL A 16 10.64 -42.77 -7.54
N GLU A 17 10.13 -42.62 -6.33
CA GLU A 17 9.86 -41.31 -5.74
C GLU A 17 11.18 -40.55 -5.67
N ASP A 18 11.35 -39.56 -6.53
CA ASP A 18 12.44 -38.59 -6.42
C ASP A 18 12.26 -37.79 -5.13
N PRO A 19 13.15 -37.90 -4.12
CA PRO A 19 13.03 -37.12 -2.89
C PRO A 19 13.22 -35.61 -3.12
N ALA A 20 13.69 -35.21 -4.31
CA ALA A 20 13.79 -33.82 -4.73
C ALA A 20 12.44 -33.22 -5.18
N ALA A 21 11.49 -34.05 -5.64
CA ALA A 21 10.15 -33.58 -6.03
C ALA A 21 9.26 -33.35 -4.80
N SER A 22 9.34 -34.24 -3.80
CA SER A 22 8.60 -34.09 -2.55
C SER A 22 9.10 -32.93 -1.69
N ALA A 23 10.37 -32.51 -1.83
CA ALA A 23 10.90 -31.31 -1.19
C ALA A 23 10.46 -30.00 -1.87
N CYS A 24 9.93 -30.05 -3.10
CA CYS A 24 9.34 -28.90 -3.80
C CYS A 24 7.83 -28.78 -3.61
N GLU A 25 7.16 -29.81 -3.08
CA GLU A 25 5.70 -29.81 -2.83
C GLU A 25 5.31 -29.40 -1.40
N SER A 26 6.24 -28.81 -0.64
CA SER A 26 5.95 -28.21 0.68
C SER A 26 6.23 -26.69 0.76
N PHE A 27 6.46 -26.03 -0.37
CA PHE A 27 6.57 -24.57 -0.43
C PHE A 27 5.23 -23.96 -0.87
N ASP A 28 4.59 -23.28 0.09
CA ASP A 28 3.52 -22.28 -0.05
C ASP A 28 2.09 -22.76 -0.34
N GLU A 29 1.47 -23.42 0.65
CA GLU A 29 0.06 -23.16 0.92
C GLU A 29 -0.09 -21.84 1.73
N HIS A 30 -0.96 -20.95 1.25
CA HIS A 30 -1.55 -19.80 1.95
C HIS A 30 -0.97 -18.38 1.80
N HIS A 31 -0.67 -17.89 0.60
CA HIS A 31 -0.78 -16.43 0.35
C HIS A 31 -1.35 -16.16 -1.05
N GLY A 32 -2.63 -15.81 -1.12
CA GLY A 32 -3.30 -15.38 -2.36
C GLY A 32 -2.82 -14.01 -2.83
N HIS A 33 -1.53 -13.89 -3.16
CA HIS A 33 -0.97 -12.73 -3.83
C HIS A 33 -1.17 -12.89 -5.32
N HIS A 34 -1.86 -11.93 -5.94
CA HIS A 34 -1.97 -11.83 -7.40
C HIS A 34 -0.58 -11.66 -8.08
N PHE A 35 0.47 -11.35 -7.31
CA PHE A 35 1.83 -11.17 -7.78
C PHE A 35 2.83 -11.85 -6.84
N HIS A 36 3.68 -12.70 -7.40
CA HIS A 36 4.72 -13.38 -6.63
C HIS A 36 5.77 -12.36 -6.11
N PRO A 37 6.15 -12.38 -4.82
CA PRO A 37 7.03 -11.37 -4.22
C PRO A 37 8.44 -11.32 -4.84
N GLN A 38 8.97 -12.48 -5.26
CA GLN A 38 10.21 -12.54 -6.04
C GLN A 38 10.16 -11.70 -7.34
N THR A 39 9.02 -11.70 -8.05
CA THR A 39 8.85 -10.95 -9.29
C THR A 39 8.88 -9.46 -9.03
N VAL A 40 8.17 -8.99 -7.99
CA VAL A 40 8.18 -7.58 -7.56
C VAL A 40 9.61 -7.16 -7.18
N THR A 41 10.32 -8.00 -6.44
CA THR A 41 11.71 -7.75 -6.04
C THR A 41 12.65 -7.63 -7.24
N ARG A 42 12.49 -8.50 -8.26
CA ARG A 42 13.26 -8.40 -9.52
C ARG A 42 12.94 -7.12 -10.31
N ILE A 43 11.70 -6.64 -10.27
CA ILE A 43 11.33 -5.36 -10.92
C ILE A 43 12.02 -4.20 -10.18
N ILE A 44 12.01 -4.22 -8.85
CA ILE A 44 12.68 -3.20 -8.02
C ILE A 44 14.19 -3.15 -8.35
N THR A 45 14.88 -4.29 -8.41
CA THR A 45 16.32 -4.30 -8.70
C THR A 45 16.64 -3.83 -10.12
N ARG A 46 15.78 -4.14 -11.11
CA ARG A 46 15.92 -3.60 -12.48
C ARG A 46 15.75 -2.08 -12.52
N ILE A 47 14.76 -1.55 -11.81
CA ILE A 47 14.53 -0.10 -11.71
C ILE A 47 15.72 0.59 -11.03
N GLN A 48 16.30 -0.01 -9.98
CA GLN A 48 17.51 0.50 -9.33
C GLN A 48 18.69 0.55 -10.31
N ALA A 49 18.91 -0.52 -11.08
CA ALA A 49 19.96 -0.55 -12.10
C ALA A 49 19.76 0.53 -13.18
N LEU A 50 18.53 0.71 -13.67
CA LEU A 50 18.25 1.74 -14.68
C LEU A 50 18.36 3.16 -14.11
N ALA A 51 18.01 3.39 -12.85
CA ALA A 51 18.20 4.67 -12.19
C ALA A 51 19.68 5.03 -11.96
N LEU A 52 20.54 4.03 -11.73
CA LEU A 52 21.99 4.21 -11.68
C LEU A 52 22.56 4.63 -13.04
N GLU A 53 22.05 4.04 -14.12
CA GLU A 53 22.46 4.38 -15.49
C GLU A 53 21.94 5.74 -15.95
N LEU A 54 20.70 6.10 -15.59
CA LEU A 54 20.09 7.39 -15.95
C LEU A 54 20.82 8.58 -15.32
N LEU A 55 21.22 8.46 -14.05
CA LEU A 55 21.85 9.53 -13.28
C LEU A 55 23.19 9.06 -12.70
N PRO A 56 24.25 9.01 -13.53
CA PRO A 56 25.59 8.63 -13.07
C PRO A 56 26.29 9.76 -12.30
N ILE A 57 25.82 11.00 -12.44
CA ILE A 57 26.39 12.20 -11.83
C ILE A 57 25.34 12.97 -11.02
N GLU A 58 25.80 13.85 -10.15
CA GLU A 58 24.96 14.81 -9.44
C GLU A 58 24.33 15.81 -10.41
N VAL A 59 23.05 16.13 -10.19
CA VAL A 59 22.29 17.10 -10.97
C VAL A 59 21.40 17.93 -10.07
N ASP A 60 21.07 19.15 -10.50
CA ASP A 60 20.18 20.02 -9.72
C ASP A 60 18.78 19.40 -9.52
N LEU A 61 18.30 19.44 -8.29
CA LEU A 61 17.05 18.79 -7.89
C LEU A 61 15.82 19.47 -8.50
N ASP A 62 15.91 20.77 -8.74
CA ASP A 62 14.83 21.55 -9.34
C ASP A 62 14.70 21.23 -10.83
N GLU A 63 15.82 20.95 -11.52
CA GLU A 63 15.79 20.45 -12.89
C GLU A 63 15.07 19.10 -12.96
N ILE A 64 15.32 18.17 -12.02
CA ILE A 64 14.65 16.86 -11.99
C ILE A 64 13.13 17.00 -11.75
N ARG A 65 12.72 17.89 -10.83
CA ARG A 65 11.31 18.11 -10.46
C ARG A 65 10.52 18.90 -11.49
N SER A 66 11.21 19.67 -12.33
CA SER A 66 10.58 20.46 -13.38
C SER A 66 9.73 19.57 -14.31
N PRO A 67 8.52 20.01 -14.71
CA PRO A 67 7.72 19.28 -15.68
C PRO A 67 8.35 19.29 -17.08
N THR A 68 9.17 20.29 -17.39
CA THR A 68 9.86 20.46 -18.69
C THR A 68 11.34 20.06 -18.59
N SER A 69 11.66 19.13 -17.68
CA SER A 69 13.03 18.71 -17.48
C SER A 69 13.61 18.01 -18.70
N SER A 70 14.85 18.35 -19.05
CA SER A 70 15.64 17.69 -20.10
C SER A 70 16.05 16.27 -19.69
N ILE A 71 16.17 16.02 -18.39
CA ILE A 71 16.69 14.78 -17.81
C ILE A 71 15.62 13.70 -17.83
N ILE A 72 14.45 14.00 -17.26
CA ILE A 72 13.31 13.07 -17.27
C ILE A 72 12.49 13.44 -18.50
N THR A 73 12.83 12.85 -19.64
CA THR A 73 12.04 13.01 -20.87
C THR A 73 10.82 12.11 -20.86
N SER A 74 9.93 12.25 -21.85
CA SER A 74 8.81 11.32 -22.03
C SER A 74 9.27 9.88 -22.22
N ASP A 75 10.38 9.72 -22.94
CA ASP A 75 10.90 8.43 -23.37
C ASP A 75 11.52 7.68 -22.19
N VAL A 76 12.14 8.42 -21.25
CA VAL A 76 12.60 7.86 -19.97
C VAL A 76 11.40 7.30 -19.19
N VAL A 77 10.31 8.07 -19.08
CA VAL A 77 9.11 7.61 -18.37
C VAL A 77 8.53 6.35 -19.01
N ASP A 78 8.50 6.28 -20.34
CA ASP A 78 8.01 5.09 -21.07
C ASP A 78 8.95 3.90 -20.91
N ALA A 79 10.27 4.12 -20.92
CA ALA A 79 11.25 3.08 -20.63
C ALA A 79 11.02 2.47 -19.24
N PHE A 80 10.88 3.30 -18.20
CA PHE A 80 10.58 2.82 -16.84
C PHE A 80 9.21 2.11 -16.75
N GLY A 81 8.19 2.61 -17.47
CA GLY A 81 6.88 1.96 -17.55
C GLY A 81 6.93 0.56 -18.17
N GLN A 82 7.82 0.35 -19.14
CA GLN A 82 7.96 -0.93 -19.86
C GLN A 82 8.84 -1.96 -19.13
N ILE A 83 9.68 -1.56 -18.15
CA ILE A 83 10.56 -2.49 -17.39
C ILE A 83 9.78 -3.67 -16.78
N ALA A 84 8.56 -3.42 -16.33
CA ALA A 84 7.74 -4.43 -15.66
C ALA A 84 6.96 -5.33 -16.63
N GLY A 85 6.88 -5.00 -17.92
CA GLY A 85 6.07 -5.74 -18.91
C GLY A 85 4.63 -5.93 -18.42
N ASP A 86 4.22 -7.19 -18.25
CA ASP A 86 2.88 -7.58 -17.79
C ASP A 86 2.55 -7.11 -16.36
N PHE A 87 3.56 -6.71 -15.58
CA PHE A 87 3.43 -6.24 -14.21
C PHE A 87 3.42 -4.70 -14.10
N ALA A 88 2.97 -4.00 -15.15
CA ALA A 88 2.88 -2.53 -15.19
C ALA A 88 2.25 -1.90 -13.91
N PRO A 89 1.22 -2.49 -13.27
CA PRO A 89 0.67 -1.92 -12.04
C PRO A 89 1.66 -1.84 -10.86
N ALA A 90 2.70 -2.68 -10.85
CA ALA A 90 3.71 -2.69 -9.79
C ALA A 90 4.76 -1.58 -9.95
N VAL A 91 4.83 -0.90 -11.10
CA VAL A 91 5.91 0.06 -11.40
C VAL A 91 5.94 1.24 -10.42
N PRO A 92 4.83 1.93 -10.11
CA PRO A 92 4.88 3.05 -9.15
C PRO A 92 5.32 2.60 -7.75
N PHE A 93 4.86 1.44 -7.30
CA PHE A 93 5.30 0.84 -6.04
C PHE A 93 6.81 0.54 -6.07
N ALA A 94 7.28 -0.11 -7.14
CA ALA A 94 8.68 -0.48 -7.28
C ALA A 94 9.63 0.73 -7.38
N LEU A 95 9.20 1.83 -8.02
CA LEU A 95 9.92 3.11 -8.04
C LEU A 95 10.03 3.74 -6.65
N LEU A 96 8.98 3.66 -5.84
CA LEU A 96 9.01 4.16 -4.46
C LEU A 96 9.87 3.26 -3.55
N GLU A 97 9.95 1.95 -3.80
CA GLU A 97 10.91 1.08 -3.11
C GLU A 97 12.36 1.36 -3.56
N ALA A 98 12.59 1.63 -4.85
CA ALA A 98 13.90 2.09 -5.34
C ALA A 98 14.30 3.43 -4.71
N ARG A 99 13.34 4.35 -4.52
CA ARG A 99 13.53 5.59 -3.75
C ARG A 99 13.98 5.29 -2.32
N ARG A 100 13.36 4.34 -1.62
CA ARG A 100 13.79 3.89 -0.28
C ARG A 100 15.23 3.41 -0.28
N PHE A 101 15.59 2.62 -1.28
CA PHE A 101 16.93 2.08 -1.43
C PHE A 101 17.97 3.21 -1.58
N PHE A 102 17.76 4.14 -2.51
CA PHE A 102 18.68 5.28 -2.68
C PHE A 102 18.73 6.19 -1.45
N ALA A 103 17.62 6.35 -0.73
CA ALA A 103 17.62 7.09 0.54
C ALA A 103 18.51 6.42 1.60
N ARG A 104 18.46 5.07 1.70
CA ARG A 104 19.36 4.32 2.60
C ARG A 104 20.81 4.41 2.12
N GLN A 105 21.05 4.32 0.81
CA GLN A 105 22.40 4.39 0.24
C GLN A 105 23.04 5.77 0.46
N ALA A 106 22.27 6.84 0.34
CA ALA A 106 22.72 8.20 0.64
C ALA A 106 23.09 8.37 2.12
N ALA A 107 22.41 7.65 3.02
CA ALA A 107 22.72 7.67 4.45
C ALA A 107 23.92 6.78 4.83
N SER A 108 24.14 5.68 4.11
CA SER A 108 25.23 4.73 4.40
C SER A 108 26.57 5.14 3.77
N ASN A 109 26.56 5.76 2.58
CA ASN A 109 27.75 6.26 1.90
C ASN A 109 27.69 7.79 1.74
N PRO A 110 28.32 8.56 2.66
CA PRO A 110 28.34 10.01 2.58
C PRO A 110 29.04 10.57 1.35
N ALA A 111 30.00 9.84 0.76
CA ALA A 111 30.76 10.32 -0.39
C ALA A 111 29.88 10.47 -1.65
N ASP A 112 28.93 9.55 -1.84
CA ASP A 112 28.00 9.55 -2.98
C ASP A 112 26.59 9.97 -2.54
N SER A 113 26.48 10.72 -1.44
CA SER A 113 25.17 11.04 -0.84
C SER A 113 24.31 11.87 -1.78
N ASP A 114 24.92 12.86 -2.44
CA ASP A 114 24.23 13.82 -3.30
C ASP A 114 23.74 13.16 -4.60
N GLU A 115 24.55 12.29 -5.22
CA GLU A 115 24.15 11.49 -6.38
C GLU A 115 22.95 10.58 -6.05
N ASN A 116 23.01 9.89 -4.91
CA ASN A 116 21.92 9.02 -4.46
C ASN A 116 20.67 9.84 -4.09
N HIS A 117 20.84 11.08 -3.61
CA HIS A 117 19.72 12.00 -3.41
C HIS A 117 19.05 12.37 -4.74
N CYS A 118 19.83 12.63 -5.78
CA CYS A 118 19.31 12.91 -7.13
C CYS A 118 18.51 11.71 -7.67
N ARG A 119 19.08 10.50 -7.57
CA ARG A 119 18.41 9.23 -7.96
C ARG A 119 17.11 9.00 -7.18
N LYS A 120 17.11 9.29 -5.87
CA LYS A 120 15.92 9.24 -5.02
C LYS A 120 14.81 10.15 -5.58
N VAL A 121 15.14 11.42 -5.86
CA VAL A 121 14.17 12.41 -6.38
C VAL A 121 13.71 12.05 -7.79
N ALA A 122 14.59 11.50 -8.63
CA ALA A 122 14.24 11.05 -9.97
C ALA A 122 13.24 9.90 -9.95
N CYS A 123 13.44 8.88 -9.11
CA CYS A 123 12.48 7.78 -8.95
C CYS A 123 11.09 8.31 -8.52
N GLU A 124 11.05 9.27 -7.60
CA GLU A 124 9.82 9.92 -7.16
C GLU A 124 9.12 10.70 -8.30
N ALA A 125 9.90 11.43 -9.10
CA ALA A 125 9.38 12.20 -10.23
C ALA A 125 8.88 11.31 -11.37
N ILE A 126 9.57 10.21 -11.68
CA ILE A 126 9.14 9.22 -12.67
C ILE A 126 7.85 8.54 -12.20
N ALA A 127 7.77 8.11 -10.94
CA ALA A 127 6.56 7.50 -10.37
C ALA A 127 5.35 8.43 -10.51
N ARG A 128 5.52 9.71 -10.19
CA ARG A 128 4.47 10.73 -10.36
C ARG A 128 4.01 10.84 -11.81
N ARG A 129 4.93 10.85 -12.78
CA ARG A 129 4.61 10.97 -14.21
C ARG A 129 3.92 9.73 -14.77
N ILE A 130 4.30 8.53 -14.33
CA ILE A 130 3.62 7.29 -14.72
C ILE A 130 2.17 7.32 -14.27
N VAL A 131 1.92 7.65 -12.99
CA VAL A 131 0.54 7.73 -12.45
C VAL A 131 -0.28 8.81 -13.16
N HIS A 132 0.33 9.93 -13.54
CA HIS A 132 -0.34 10.99 -14.30
C HIS A 132 -0.77 10.54 -15.72
N ARG A 133 0.00 9.66 -16.36
CA ARG A 133 -0.32 9.10 -17.69
C ARG A 133 -1.41 8.03 -17.64
N THR A 134 -1.56 7.34 -16.50
CA THR A 134 -2.61 6.34 -16.30
C THR A 134 -4.00 6.98 -16.32
N PRO A 135 -4.99 6.38 -17.01
CA PRO A 135 -6.34 6.93 -17.06
C PRO A 135 -6.98 6.97 -15.67
N MET A 136 -7.79 8.00 -15.41
CA MET A 136 -8.32 8.31 -14.08
C MET A 136 -9.04 7.15 -13.37
N HIS A 137 -9.72 6.28 -14.13
CA HIS A 137 -10.46 5.15 -13.56
C HIS A 137 -9.55 4.03 -13.03
N GLU A 138 -8.32 3.92 -13.54
CA GLU A 138 -7.32 2.94 -13.10
C GLU A 138 -6.38 3.50 -12.03
N GLN A 139 -6.27 4.83 -11.90
CA GLN A 139 -5.39 5.48 -10.94
C GLN A 139 -5.62 5.03 -9.49
N TYR A 140 -6.89 4.82 -9.10
CA TYR A 140 -7.21 4.33 -7.76
C TYR A 140 -6.62 2.94 -7.52
N ALA A 141 -6.92 2.00 -8.42
CA ALA A 141 -6.40 0.65 -8.32
C ALA A 141 -4.86 0.63 -8.37
N LEU A 142 -4.25 1.44 -9.23
CA LEU A 142 -2.80 1.55 -9.35
C LEU A 142 -2.13 2.01 -8.04
N LEU A 143 -2.71 3.00 -7.36
CA LEU A 143 -2.15 3.59 -6.14
C LEU A 143 -2.45 2.77 -4.88
N SER A 144 -3.59 2.09 -4.84
CA SER A 144 -4.08 1.38 -3.66
C SER A 144 -3.78 -0.11 -3.67
N LYS A 145 -3.42 -0.69 -4.82
CA LYS A 145 -3.05 -2.11 -4.90
C LYS A 145 -1.81 -2.37 -4.04
N ARG A 146 -1.88 -3.40 -3.21
CA ARG A 146 -0.80 -3.81 -2.32
C ARG A 146 0.08 -4.84 -2.99
N PHE A 147 1.38 -4.73 -2.75
CA PHE A 147 2.40 -5.61 -3.25
C PHE A 147 3.27 -6.10 -2.09
N THR A 148 3.75 -7.32 -2.20
CA THR A 148 4.71 -7.93 -1.29
C THR A 148 6.05 -7.96 -2.00
N ARG A 149 7.13 -7.64 -1.29
CA ARG A 149 8.51 -7.84 -1.75
C ARG A 149 9.29 -8.70 -0.75
N ILE A 150 10.40 -9.26 -1.21
CA ILE A 150 11.36 -9.94 -0.34
C ILE A 150 12.30 -8.88 0.25
N GLU A 151 12.52 -8.96 1.55
CA GLU A 151 13.47 -8.12 2.27
C GLU A 151 14.91 -8.67 2.19
N SER A 152 15.87 -7.91 2.71
CA SER A 152 17.29 -8.28 2.61
C SER A 152 17.67 -9.49 3.47
N ASP A 153 16.85 -9.83 4.45
CA ASP A 153 16.97 -11.02 5.31
C ASP A 153 16.37 -12.29 4.67
N GLY A 154 15.65 -12.15 3.56
CA GLY A 154 14.97 -13.25 2.87
C GLY A 154 13.50 -13.40 3.26
N ASP A 155 13.01 -12.60 4.21
CA ASP A 155 11.62 -12.67 4.66
C ASP A 155 10.68 -11.87 3.73
N GLU A 156 9.41 -12.26 3.71
CA GLU A 156 8.38 -11.51 2.99
C GLU A 156 7.96 -10.28 3.77
N SER A 157 8.05 -9.12 3.12
CA SER A 157 7.55 -7.86 3.69
C SER A 157 6.03 -7.85 3.83
N MET A 158 5.53 -7.09 4.80
CA MET A 158 4.10 -6.83 4.90
C MET A 158 3.58 -6.22 3.60
N PRO A 159 2.43 -6.67 3.06
CA PRO A 159 1.88 -6.14 1.81
C PRO A 159 1.68 -4.64 1.95
N ALA A 160 2.21 -3.84 1.02
CA ALA A 160 2.09 -2.39 1.05
C ALA A 160 1.71 -1.84 -0.31
N SER A 161 0.89 -0.79 -0.33
CA SER A 161 0.51 -0.09 -1.56
C SER A 161 1.48 1.02 -1.93
N ALA A 162 1.47 1.46 -3.20
CA ALA A 162 2.27 2.60 -3.64
C ALA A 162 1.97 3.86 -2.80
N LEU A 163 0.69 4.07 -2.44
CA LEU A 163 0.30 5.21 -1.61
C LEU A 163 0.84 5.11 -0.18
N GLU A 164 0.75 3.94 0.47
CA GLU A 164 1.28 3.70 1.81
C GLU A 164 2.80 3.86 1.85
N THR A 165 3.51 3.23 0.89
CA THR A 165 4.96 3.37 0.75
C THR A 165 5.39 4.83 0.55
N ALA A 166 4.62 5.62 -0.20
CA ALA A 166 4.89 7.06 -0.36
C ALA A 166 4.72 7.85 0.94
N ILE A 167 3.71 7.51 1.75
CA ILE A 167 3.44 8.15 3.05
C ILE A 167 4.56 7.81 4.04
N ASP A 168 4.93 6.54 4.14
CA ASP A 168 5.96 6.06 5.08
C ASP A 168 7.31 6.75 4.86
N GLN A 169 7.67 6.96 3.58
CA GLN A 169 8.93 7.61 3.23
C GLN A 169 8.83 9.13 3.05
N ARG A 170 7.66 9.73 3.37
CA ARG A 170 7.36 11.16 3.20
C ARG A 170 7.73 11.69 1.81
N ALA A 171 7.29 11.00 0.76
CA ALA A 171 7.48 11.39 -0.64
C ALA A 171 6.54 12.57 -1.00
N THR A 172 6.85 13.77 -0.52
CA THR A 172 5.98 14.96 -0.64
C THR A 172 5.76 15.41 -2.09
N PHE A 173 6.73 15.21 -2.97
CA PHE A 173 6.57 15.56 -4.39
C PHE A 173 5.61 14.60 -5.08
N PHE A 174 5.65 13.30 -4.76
CA PHE A 174 4.65 12.35 -5.25
C PHE A 174 3.27 12.60 -4.61
N LEU A 175 3.20 12.79 -3.30
CA LEU A 175 1.94 12.97 -2.57
C LEU A 175 1.21 14.27 -2.90
N SER A 176 1.92 15.32 -3.32
CA SER A 176 1.31 16.58 -3.78
C SER A 176 0.72 16.50 -5.20
N SER A 177 0.83 15.35 -5.87
CA SER A 177 0.17 15.13 -7.16
C SER A 177 -1.35 15.10 -7.03
N ASN A 178 -2.06 15.52 -8.08
CA ASN A 178 -3.53 15.57 -8.07
C ASN A 178 -4.09 14.15 -7.93
N GLU A 179 -3.45 13.18 -8.56
CA GLU A 179 -3.80 11.76 -8.58
C GLU A 179 -3.68 11.14 -7.19
N ALA A 180 -2.55 11.37 -6.49
CA ALA A 180 -2.38 10.91 -5.12
C ALA A 180 -3.39 11.59 -4.17
N GLN A 181 -3.57 12.91 -4.29
CA GLN A 181 -4.56 13.64 -3.49
C GLN A 181 -5.98 13.12 -3.73
N ARG A 182 -6.38 12.85 -4.98
CA ARG A 182 -7.69 12.25 -5.31
C ARG A 182 -7.86 10.89 -4.65
N CYS A 183 -6.83 10.05 -4.65
CA CYS A 183 -6.87 8.75 -3.99
C CYS A 183 -7.03 8.89 -2.47
N VAL A 184 -6.27 9.76 -1.83
CA VAL A 184 -6.41 10.07 -0.39
C VAL A 184 -7.81 10.61 -0.08
N PHE A 185 -8.34 11.53 -0.89
CA PHE A 185 -9.70 12.03 -0.73
C PHE A 185 -10.76 10.94 -0.96
N ALA A 186 -10.50 9.97 -1.84
CA ALA A 186 -11.39 8.83 -2.05
C ALA A 186 -11.44 7.93 -0.82
N VAL A 187 -10.31 7.65 -0.17
CA VAL A 187 -10.25 6.93 1.12
C VAL A 187 -10.98 7.73 2.20
N TRP A 188 -10.68 9.03 2.33
CA TRP A 188 -11.31 9.90 3.33
C TRP A 188 -12.84 9.93 3.18
N ARG A 189 -13.36 10.05 1.96
CA ARG A 189 -14.80 10.08 1.68
C ARG A 189 -15.47 8.70 1.78
N GLY A 190 -14.71 7.61 1.88
CA GLY A 190 -15.23 6.25 1.85
C GLY A 190 -15.68 5.80 0.47
N LEU A 191 -15.12 6.38 -0.59
CA LEU A 191 -15.27 5.87 -1.97
C LEU A 191 -14.39 4.65 -2.20
N LEU A 192 -13.21 4.66 -1.58
CA LEU A 192 -12.27 3.55 -1.56
C LEU A 192 -12.30 2.96 -0.15
N VAL A 193 -12.77 1.73 -0.02
CA VAL A 193 -12.98 1.04 1.25
C VAL A 193 -12.00 -0.13 1.35
N GLN A 194 -11.47 -0.35 2.54
CA GLN A 194 -10.65 -1.51 2.86
C GLN A 194 -11.56 -2.72 3.00
N ASP A 195 -11.37 -3.70 2.12
CA ASP A 195 -12.02 -5.00 2.19
C ASP A 195 -11.00 -6.02 2.71
N GLN A 196 -11.41 -6.78 3.72
CA GLN A 196 -10.56 -7.82 4.30
C GLN A 196 -10.90 -9.14 3.61
N GLN A 197 -10.00 -9.60 2.75
CA GLN A 197 -10.16 -10.88 2.08
C GLN A 197 -10.00 -12.04 3.06
N GLU A 198 -10.55 -13.20 2.70
CA GLU A 198 -10.47 -14.46 3.46
C GLU A 198 -9.01 -14.86 3.77
N ASN A 199 -8.08 -14.45 2.91
CA ASN A 199 -6.64 -14.70 3.04
C ASN A 199 -5.94 -13.77 4.05
N GLY A 200 -6.68 -12.98 4.83
CA GLY A 200 -6.14 -11.98 5.76
C GLY A 200 -5.54 -10.73 5.08
N ASN A 201 -5.47 -10.71 3.74
CA ASN A 201 -5.00 -9.58 2.96
C ASN A 201 -6.03 -8.45 2.90
N ILE A 202 -5.57 -7.22 3.11
CA ILE A 202 -6.38 -6.01 3.01
C ILE A 202 -6.29 -5.50 1.58
N GLU A 203 -7.41 -5.44 0.87
CA GLU A 203 -7.47 -4.86 -0.48
C GLU A 203 -8.36 -3.63 -0.49
N TYR A 204 -7.93 -2.59 -1.20
CA TYR A 204 -8.74 -1.40 -1.37
C TYR A 204 -9.62 -1.55 -2.60
N GLN A 205 -10.93 -1.57 -2.40
CA GLN A 205 -11.90 -1.69 -3.48
C GLN A 205 -12.79 -0.45 -3.56
N LEU A 206 -13.22 -0.11 -4.78
CA LEU A 206 -14.22 0.93 -4.97
C LEU A 206 -15.54 0.46 -4.37
N PHE A 207 -16.11 1.26 -3.49
CA PHE A 207 -17.40 0.97 -2.87
C PHE A 207 -18.49 0.94 -3.93
N LYS A 208 -19.07 -0.23 -4.17
CA LYS A 208 -20.20 -0.41 -5.08
C LYS A 208 -21.49 -0.41 -4.27
N ILE A 209 -22.34 0.60 -4.50
CA ILE A 209 -23.70 0.59 -3.96
C ILE A 209 -24.46 -0.53 -4.67
N LYS A 210 -24.82 -1.59 -3.95
CA LYS A 210 -25.65 -2.66 -4.50
C LYS A 210 -27.07 -2.11 -4.70
N PRO A 211 -27.65 -2.21 -5.91
CA PRO A 211 -28.95 -1.62 -6.22
C PRO A 211 -30.12 -2.20 -5.39
N GLU A 212 -29.93 -3.38 -4.82
CA GLU A 212 -30.93 -4.12 -4.04
C GLU A 212 -31.05 -3.65 -2.57
N GLN A 213 -30.25 -2.68 -2.14
CA GLN A 213 -30.08 -2.29 -0.73
C GLN A 213 -30.69 -0.91 -0.39
N GLN A 214 -32.00 -0.75 -0.59
CA GLN A 214 -32.70 0.54 -0.38
C GLN A 214 -33.37 0.71 1.02
N SER A 215 -33.25 -0.28 1.90
CA SER A 215 -33.81 -0.19 3.26
C SER A 215 -33.07 0.83 4.13
N PHE A 216 -33.79 1.52 5.03
CA PHE A 216 -33.21 2.52 5.96
C PHE A 216 -31.99 1.98 6.73
N TRP A 217 -32.05 0.72 7.20
CA TRP A 217 -30.98 0.04 7.91
C TRP A 217 -29.72 -0.24 7.07
N TRP A 218 -29.81 -0.23 5.74
CA TRP A 218 -28.63 -0.42 4.88
C TRP A 218 -27.69 0.80 4.83
N HIS A 219 -28.14 1.96 5.31
CA HIS A 219 -27.26 3.10 5.49
C HIS A 219 -26.26 2.90 6.65
N PHE A 220 -26.57 1.98 7.58
CA PHE A 220 -25.68 1.54 8.66
C PHE A 220 -24.84 0.34 8.24
N ASP A 221 -24.18 0.46 7.09
CA ASP A 221 -23.17 -0.51 6.69
C ASP A 221 -21.93 -0.36 7.59
N PRO A 222 -21.48 -1.41 8.30
CA PRO A 222 -20.27 -1.36 9.12
C PRO A 222 -19.06 -0.82 8.35
N GLN A 223 -18.97 -1.11 7.06
CA GLN A 223 -17.91 -0.61 6.18
C GLN A 223 -17.93 0.92 6.04
N ARG A 224 -19.12 1.54 6.12
CA ARG A 224 -19.27 3.00 6.09
C ARG A 224 -18.92 3.64 7.42
N ILE A 225 -19.23 3.03 8.55
CA ILE A 225 -18.89 3.58 9.88
C ILE A 225 -17.37 3.58 10.09
N ALA A 226 -16.66 2.61 9.50
CA ALA A 226 -15.20 2.55 9.51
C ALA A 226 -14.51 3.66 8.68
N VAL A 227 -15.25 4.42 7.87
CA VAL A 227 -14.67 5.47 7.03
C VAL A 227 -14.10 6.60 7.89
N PRO A 228 -12.85 7.06 7.63
CA PRO A 228 -12.17 8.07 8.43
C PRO A 228 -12.97 9.35 8.65
N ARG A 229 -13.72 9.81 7.64
CA ARG A 229 -14.56 11.01 7.73
C ARG A 229 -15.62 10.91 8.83
N TYR A 230 -16.34 9.80 8.91
CA TYR A 230 -17.39 9.65 9.93
C TYR A 230 -16.78 9.47 11.31
N GLN A 231 -15.70 8.69 11.42
CA GLN A 231 -14.94 8.54 12.66
C GLN A 231 -14.44 9.90 13.18
N PHE A 232 -13.92 10.75 12.29
CA PHE A 232 -13.48 12.10 12.65
C PHE A 232 -14.62 12.95 13.18
N PHE A 233 -15.74 13.05 12.45
CA PHE A 233 -16.88 13.84 12.92
C PHE A 233 -17.46 13.32 14.24
N PHE A 234 -17.51 12.00 14.41
CA PHE A 234 -17.96 11.38 15.66
C PHE A 234 -17.02 11.72 16.83
N ARG A 235 -15.70 11.60 16.64
CA ARG A 235 -14.69 11.96 17.66
C ARG A 235 -14.75 13.43 18.02
N VAL A 236 -14.89 14.32 17.04
CA VAL A 236 -15.09 15.77 17.26
C VAL A 236 -16.39 16.02 18.03
N GLY A 237 -17.48 15.33 17.69
CA GLY A 237 -18.75 15.42 18.40
C GLY A 237 -18.62 15.03 19.88
N LEU A 238 -17.99 13.89 20.17
CA LEU A 238 -17.71 13.46 21.55
C LEU A 238 -16.86 14.48 22.31
N TRP A 239 -15.86 15.07 21.66
CA TRP A 239 -15.01 16.09 22.27
C TRP A 239 -15.77 17.39 22.57
N ILE A 240 -16.68 17.82 21.70
CA ILE A 240 -17.55 18.97 21.96
C ILE A 240 -18.46 18.68 23.17
N VAL A 241 -19.06 17.48 23.24
CA VAL A 241 -19.88 17.08 24.39
C VAL A 241 -19.05 17.10 25.67
N PHE A 242 -17.84 16.54 25.64
CA PHE A 242 -16.90 16.59 26.76
C PHE A 242 -16.68 18.03 27.24
N LEU A 243 -16.34 18.95 26.32
CA LEU A 243 -16.08 20.35 26.66
C LEU A 243 -17.30 21.05 27.26
N VAL A 244 -18.49 20.81 26.72
CA VAL A 244 -19.72 21.40 27.26
C VAL A 244 -19.98 20.87 28.67
N CYS A 245 -19.95 19.55 28.88
CA CYS A 245 -20.11 18.96 30.20
C CYS A 245 -19.07 19.47 31.20
N TYR A 246 -17.80 19.57 30.78
CA TYR A 246 -16.70 20.07 31.60
C TYR A 246 -16.91 21.54 31.99
N THR A 247 -17.33 22.37 31.03
CA THR A 247 -17.59 23.80 31.27
C THR A 247 -18.78 23.99 32.21
N LEU A 248 -19.83 23.18 32.08
CA LEU A 248 -20.96 23.22 33.02
C LEU A 248 -20.51 22.80 34.42
N ALA A 249 -19.80 21.68 34.54
CA ALA A 249 -19.31 21.17 35.81
C ALA A 249 -18.43 22.20 36.55
N ILE A 250 -17.52 22.89 35.85
CA ILE A 250 -16.61 23.87 36.47
C ILE A 250 -17.33 25.18 36.85
N GLN A 251 -18.36 25.60 36.10
CA GLN A 251 -19.11 26.83 36.39
C GLN A 251 -20.03 26.69 37.61
N THR A 252 -20.36 25.46 38.02
CA THR A 252 -21.27 25.19 39.15
C THR A 252 -20.56 24.38 40.26
N PRO A 253 -19.58 24.96 40.97
CA PRO A 253 -18.76 24.23 41.94
C PRO A 253 -19.52 23.79 43.20
N ASP A 254 -20.59 24.50 43.58
CA ASP A 254 -21.40 24.18 44.77
C ASP A 254 -22.51 23.16 44.50
N ARG A 255 -22.62 22.67 43.26
CA ARG A 255 -23.59 21.63 42.91
C ARG A 255 -22.94 20.28 43.21
N GLY A 256 -23.68 19.37 43.86
CA GLY A 256 -23.22 18.01 44.09
C GLY A 256 -23.01 17.20 42.81
N PHE A 257 -22.78 15.90 42.95
CA PHE A 257 -22.62 15.00 41.82
C PHE A 257 -23.89 14.93 40.95
N GLY A 258 -23.76 15.17 39.65
CA GLY A 258 -24.88 15.09 38.72
C GLY A 258 -24.53 14.46 37.37
N PRO A 259 -25.43 14.55 36.38
CA PRO A 259 -25.35 13.74 35.17
C PRO A 259 -24.14 14.08 34.27
N GLU A 260 -23.70 15.33 34.21
CA GLU A 260 -22.49 15.73 33.48
C GLU A 260 -21.22 15.13 34.08
N ASP A 261 -21.16 14.95 35.41
CA ASP A 261 -20.01 14.30 36.05
C ASP A 261 -19.92 12.83 35.63
N ILE A 262 -21.06 12.13 35.56
CA ILE A 262 -21.15 10.75 35.05
C ILE A 262 -20.62 10.68 33.61
N ILE A 263 -21.06 11.60 32.75
CA ILE A 263 -20.64 11.66 31.35
C ILE A 263 -19.12 11.92 31.25
N LEU A 264 -18.60 12.86 32.05
CA LEU A 264 -17.17 13.19 32.08
C LEU A 264 -16.34 12.01 32.55
N TYR A 265 -16.73 11.32 33.63
CA TYR A 265 -16.01 10.15 34.12
C TYR A 265 -16.07 8.98 33.14
N LEU A 266 -17.21 8.75 32.48
CA LEU A 266 -17.34 7.72 31.46
C LEU A 266 -16.46 8.02 30.24
N GLN A 267 -16.46 9.26 29.76
CA GLN A 267 -15.61 9.68 28.64
C GLN A 267 -14.12 9.65 29.01
N LEU A 268 -13.76 10.08 30.22
CA LEU A 268 -12.39 9.99 30.72
C LEU A 268 -11.91 8.54 30.77
N LEU A 269 -12.74 7.63 31.29
CA LEU A 269 -12.43 6.21 31.28
C LEU A 269 -12.26 5.69 29.84
N GLY A 270 -13.14 6.09 28.92
CA GLY A 270 -13.04 5.75 27.50
C GLY A 270 -11.73 6.22 26.87
N TYR A 271 -11.32 7.46 27.10
CA TYR A 271 -10.06 8.00 26.60
C TYR A 271 -8.84 7.32 27.23
N LEU A 272 -8.88 7.02 28.54
CA LEU A 272 -7.81 6.26 29.19
C LEU A 272 -7.65 4.87 28.57
N VAL A 273 -8.75 4.15 28.34
CA VAL A 273 -8.71 2.84 27.68
C VAL A 273 -8.19 2.97 26.26
N GLU A 274 -8.62 3.97 25.49
CA GLU A 274 -8.11 4.22 24.13
C GLU A 274 -6.60 4.47 24.12
N ASP A 275 -6.08 5.23 25.10
CA ASP A 275 -4.65 5.52 25.22
C ASP A 275 -3.83 4.31 25.71
N PHE A 276 -4.42 3.39 26.48
CA PHE A 276 -3.76 2.14 26.87
C PHE A 276 -3.72 1.10 25.75
N VAL A 277 -4.68 1.14 24.81
CA VAL A 277 -4.76 0.19 23.69
C VAL A 277 -3.90 0.62 22.51
N LYS A 278 -3.65 1.93 22.34
CA LYS A 278 -2.75 2.48 21.31
C LYS A 278 -1.28 2.28 21.64
#